data_AF-A0A928II66-F1
#
_entry.id   AF-A0A928II66-F1
#
_cell.length_a   1.000
_cell.length_b   1.000
_cell.length_c   1.000
_cell.angle_alpha   90.00
_cell.angle_beta   90.00
_cell.angle_gamma   90.00
#
_symmetry.space_group_name_H-M   'P 1'
#
loop_
_entity.id
_entity.type
_entity.pdbx_description
1 polymer ?
#
loop_
_entity_poly.entity_id
_entity_poly.type
_entity_poly.pdbx_seq_one_letter_code
_entity_poly.pdbx_strand_id
1 'polypeptide(L)'
;MGLFSAMICNCAFYKKDLGFIVSLIFLATSLVLGIIFTYLTYTSIDDAEQESRELAATRRYIIKKAFLIICFNVCVLAFCLPLAIFDLQLVIDIHNVFIRTEYWIFYGTLCVLFALLLCFFANIILDRTAQEKGIYSTDESILQARKKNFRVFARPALSLGKIFVPIILVTVIAHIICLSTFTVEFFLKDKGTQWHSIESFVEYMETTTTDEYPAYAYNTRYLYNNYGELVCSYKPCNQSVYDVKTSNTPDNLPIITYSHEEYWDARDLAVGINACFVIAYIIEGVTLVTLYTVKTVKAYRKEKEE
;
A
#
# COMPACT_ATOMS: atom_id res chain seq x y z
N MET A 1 16.23 -0.50 9.75
CA MET A 1 16.15 0.95 10.00
C MET A 1 15.37 1.70 8.93
N GLY A 2 15.62 1.48 7.63
CA GLY A 2 14.94 2.24 6.56
C GLY A 2 13.41 2.27 6.62
N LEU A 3 12.76 1.11 6.79
CA LEU A 3 11.30 1.04 6.95
C LEU A 3 10.80 1.84 8.17
N PHE A 4 11.46 1.70 9.32
CA PHE A 4 11.08 2.42 10.53
C PHE A 4 11.25 3.93 10.38
N SER A 5 12.32 4.39 9.74
CA SER A 5 12.49 5.81 9.43
C SER A 5 11.40 6.33 8.50
N ALA A 6 10.99 5.55 7.50
CA ALA A 6 9.86 5.90 6.63
C ALA A 6 8.55 6.02 7.43
N MET A 7 8.29 5.06 8.33
CA MET A 7 7.10 5.08 9.18
C MET A 7 7.09 6.28 10.13
N ILE A 8 8.20 6.55 10.81
CA ILE A 8 8.31 7.68 11.75
C ILE A 8 8.12 9.01 11.00
N CYS A 9 8.80 9.20 9.88
CA CYS A 9 8.67 10.44 9.13
C CYS A 9 7.27 10.62 8.55
N ASN A 10 6.65 9.57 8.02
CA ASN A 10 5.29 9.66 7.47
C ASN A 10 4.22 9.85 8.56
N CYS A 11 4.28 9.10 9.66
CA CYS A 11 3.21 9.07 10.65
C CYS A 11 3.40 10.08 11.80
N ALA A 12 4.63 10.34 12.24
CA ALA A 12 4.90 11.21 13.39
C ALA A 12 5.22 12.65 12.97
N PHE A 13 6.01 12.81 11.90
CA PHE A 13 6.42 14.13 11.43
C PHE A 13 5.60 14.66 10.25
N TYR A 14 4.73 13.82 9.69
CA TYR A 14 3.99 14.11 8.48
C TYR A 14 4.95 14.64 7.40
N LYS A 15 5.99 13.88 7.06
CA LYS A 15 7.00 14.24 6.05
C LYS A 15 7.31 13.01 5.20
N LYS A 16 6.38 12.64 4.31
CA LYS A 16 6.50 11.43 3.47
C LYS A 16 7.79 11.39 2.64
N ASP A 17 8.17 12.51 2.02
CA ASP A 17 9.34 12.57 1.13
C ASP A 17 10.65 12.41 1.90
N LEU A 18 10.74 13.06 3.07
CA LEU A 18 11.87 12.88 3.99
C LEU A 18 11.97 11.42 4.44
N GLY A 19 10.83 10.80 4.78
CA GLY A 19 10.76 9.40 5.17
C GLY A 19 11.28 8.46 4.09
N PHE A 20 10.91 8.72 2.83
CA PHE A 20 11.40 7.97 1.69
C PHE A 20 12.92 8.14 1.51
N ILE A 21 13.44 9.36 1.54
CA ILE A 21 14.87 9.65 1.34
C ILE A 21 15.72 8.99 2.44
N VAL A 22 15.33 9.13 3.71
CA VAL A 22 16.06 8.53 4.83
C VAL A 22 16.03 7.00 4.73
N SER A 23 14.89 6.42 4.35
CA SER A 23 14.78 4.97 4.09
C SER A 23 15.76 4.51 3.01
N LEU A 24 15.88 5.27 1.93
CA LEU A 24 16.74 4.97 0.79
C LEU A 24 18.22 4.93 1.18
N ILE A 25 18.68 5.83 2.04
CA ILE A 25 20.07 5.83 2.56
C ILE A 25 20.36 4.53 3.31
N PHE A 26 19.46 4.10 4.21
CA PHE A 26 19.64 2.86 4.96
C PHE A 26 19.59 1.62 4.06
N LEU A 27 18.70 1.60 3.06
CA LEU A 27 18.59 0.50 2.11
C LEU A 27 19.82 0.41 1.20
N ALA A 28 20.34 1.55 0.72
CA ALA A 28 21.57 1.60 -0.07
C ALA A 28 22.78 1.11 0.75
N THR A 29 22.89 1.54 2.01
CA THR A 29 23.95 1.09 2.92
C THR A 29 23.88 -0.41 3.17
N SER A 30 22.67 -0.93 3.43
CA SER A 30 22.40 -2.36 3.59
C SER A 30 22.82 -3.18 2.36
N LEU A 31 22.51 -2.68 1.15
CA LEU A 31 22.89 -3.33 -0.10
C LEU A 31 24.42 -3.38 -0.28
N VAL A 32 25.11 -2.25 -0.07
CA VAL A 32 26.58 -2.17 -0.18
C VAL A 32 27.26 -3.12 0.80
N LEU A 33 26.86 -3.09 2.08
CA LEU A 33 27.40 -4.00 3.09
C LEU A 33 27.11 -5.46 2.76
N GLY A 34 25.90 -5.76 2.28
CA GLY A 34 25.52 -7.11 1.85
C GLY A 34 26.42 -7.64 0.73
N ILE A 35 26.76 -6.79 -0.26
CA ILE A 35 27.67 -7.14 -1.35
C ILE A 35 29.10 -7.37 -0.83
N ILE A 36 29.62 -6.44 0.00
CA ILE A 36 30.97 -6.54 0.56
C ILE A 36 31.14 -7.81 1.39
N PHE A 37 30.21 -8.08 2.31
CA PHE A 37 30.28 -9.29 3.14
C PHE A 37 30.14 -10.57 2.32
N THR A 38 29.28 -10.57 1.30
CA THR A 38 29.17 -11.72 0.37
C THR A 38 30.51 -11.96 -0.34
N TYR A 39 31.14 -10.89 -0.85
CA TYR A 39 32.42 -10.99 -1.54
C TYR A 39 33.53 -11.51 -0.62
N LEU A 40 33.69 -10.92 0.57
CA LEU A 40 34.69 -11.36 1.56
C LEU A 40 34.50 -12.82 1.98
N THR A 41 33.24 -13.23 2.20
CA THR A 41 32.93 -14.63 2.55
C THR A 41 33.27 -15.56 1.39
N TYR A 42 32.94 -15.16 0.15
CA TYR A 42 33.21 -15.96 -1.05
C TYR A 42 34.72 -16.16 -1.27
N THR A 43 35.53 -15.10 -1.15
CA THR A 43 36.98 -15.18 -1.33
C THR A 43 37.66 -15.98 -0.21
N SER A 44 37.19 -15.87 1.04
CA SER A 44 37.77 -16.63 2.16
C SER A 44 37.67 -18.16 2.01
N ILE A 45 36.76 -18.64 1.15
CA ILE A 45 36.58 -20.07 0.86
C ILE A 45 37.55 -20.57 -0.21
N ASP A 46 37.99 -19.70 -1.14
CA ASP A 46 39.00 -20.08 -2.13
C ASP A 46 40.36 -20.35 -1.50
N ASP A 47 40.64 -19.75 -0.34
CA ASP A 47 41.88 -19.94 0.43
C ASP A 47 41.85 -21.20 1.32
N ALA A 48 40.70 -21.86 1.47
CA ALA A 48 40.54 -23.04 2.31
C ALA A 48 40.69 -24.34 1.49
N GLU A 49 41.61 -25.21 1.89
CA GLU A 49 41.93 -26.49 1.25
C GLU A 49 40.83 -27.55 1.52
N GLN A 50 39.59 -27.28 1.08
CA GLN A 50 38.39 -28.08 1.41
C GLN A 50 37.93 -28.94 0.23
N GLU A 51 37.41 -30.16 0.51
CA GLU A 51 36.95 -31.11 -0.50
C GLU A 51 35.94 -30.49 -1.48
N SER A 52 36.14 -30.75 -2.77
CA SER A 52 35.43 -30.10 -3.90
C SER A 52 33.90 -30.12 -3.82
N ARG A 53 33.30 -31.12 -3.15
CA ARG A 53 31.84 -31.28 -3.04
C ARG A 53 31.23 -30.38 -1.96
N GLU A 54 31.91 -30.20 -0.83
CA GLU A 54 31.49 -29.26 0.23
C GLU A 54 31.67 -27.81 -0.21
N LEU A 55 32.70 -27.54 -1.02
CA LEU A 55 33.00 -26.23 -1.58
C LEU A 55 31.85 -25.72 -2.48
N ALA A 56 31.35 -26.57 -3.39
CA ALA A 56 30.25 -26.20 -4.29
C ALA A 56 28.93 -25.94 -3.55
N ALA A 57 28.63 -26.73 -2.51
CA ALA A 57 27.46 -26.53 -1.66
C ALA A 57 27.53 -25.20 -0.88
N THR A 58 28.72 -24.88 -0.34
CA THR A 58 28.95 -23.65 0.43
C THR A 58 28.88 -22.41 -0.46
N ARG A 59 29.50 -22.42 -1.64
CA ARG A 59 29.40 -21.33 -2.64
C ARG A 59 27.95 -21.06 -3.02
N ARG A 60 27.18 -22.11 -3.29
CA ARG A 60 25.75 -21.99 -3.58
C ARG A 60 24.97 -21.39 -2.41
N TYR A 61 25.27 -21.81 -1.18
CA TYR A 61 24.62 -21.27 0.02
C TYR A 61 24.85 -19.76 0.14
N ILE A 62 26.10 -19.30 -0.01
CA ILE A 62 26.46 -17.88 0.07
C ILE A 62 25.74 -17.07 -1.00
N ILE A 63 25.78 -17.52 -2.26
CA ILE A 63 25.11 -16.82 -3.38
C ILE A 63 23.60 -16.74 -3.12
N LYS A 64 22.97 -17.82 -2.65
CA LYS A 64 21.52 -17.82 -2.33
C LYS A 64 21.18 -16.90 -1.16
N LYS A 65 22.02 -16.82 -0.13
CA LYS A 65 21.82 -15.91 1.00
C LYS A 65 22.01 -14.45 0.60
N ALA A 66 23.03 -14.16 -0.20
CA ALA A 66 23.25 -12.83 -0.76
C ALA A 66 22.04 -12.37 -1.59
N PHE A 67 21.54 -13.25 -2.47
CA PHE A 67 20.35 -12.98 -3.27
C PHE A 67 19.11 -12.72 -2.40
N LEU A 68 18.93 -13.51 -1.33
CA LEU A 68 17.82 -13.30 -0.38
C LEU A 68 17.89 -11.91 0.29
N ILE A 69 19.07 -11.45 0.67
CA ILE A 69 19.27 -10.11 1.25
C ILE A 69 18.92 -9.03 0.24
N ILE A 70 19.35 -9.17 -1.02
CA ILE A 70 19.00 -8.24 -2.10
C ILE A 70 17.49 -8.19 -2.29
N CYS A 71 16.83 -9.35 -2.41
CA CYS A 71 15.38 -9.44 -2.55
C CYS A 71 14.63 -8.78 -1.40
N PHE A 72 15.11 -8.98 -0.16
CA PHE A 72 14.54 -8.32 1.01
C PHE A 72 14.65 -6.79 0.91
N ASN A 73 15.81 -6.25 0.52
CA ASN A 73 15.99 -4.81 0.32
C ASN A 73 15.07 -4.27 -0.78
N VAL A 74 14.94 -4.99 -1.90
CA VAL A 74 14.03 -4.62 -3.00
C VAL A 74 12.57 -4.61 -2.54
N CYS A 75 12.14 -5.58 -1.73
CA CYS A 75 10.79 -5.61 -1.17
C CYS A 75 10.55 -4.43 -0.23
N VAL A 76 11.47 -4.13 0.68
CA VAL A 76 11.34 -2.98 1.59
C VAL A 76 11.31 -1.66 0.82
N LEU A 77 12.14 -1.52 -0.23
CA LEU A 77 12.11 -0.37 -1.12
C LEU A 77 10.76 -0.25 -1.83
N ALA A 78 10.24 -1.34 -2.39
CA ALA A 78 8.96 -1.37 -3.06
C ALA A 78 7.81 -0.99 -2.11
N PHE A 79 7.86 -1.44 -0.85
CA PHE A 79 6.90 -1.02 0.18
C PHE A 79 6.95 0.48 0.48
N CYS A 80 8.14 1.10 0.40
CA CYS A 80 8.32 2.53 0.60
C CYS A 80 8.00 3.37 -0.64
N LEU A 81 7.92 2.76 -1.82
CA LEU A 81 7.72 3.45 -3.11
C LEU A 81 6.46 4.34 -3.18
N PRO A 82 5.31 3.95 -2.60
CA PRO A 82 4.12 4.82 -2.56
C PRO A 82 4.36 6.20 -1.95
N LEU A 83 5.30 6.31 -0.99
CA LEU A 83 5.64 7.59 -0.35
C LEU A 83 6.23 8.60 -1.35
N ALA A 84 6.91 8.11 -2.38
CA ALA A 84 7.55 8.93 -3.40
C ALA A 84 6.61 9.25 -4.58
N ILE A 85 5.69 8.34 -4.91
CA ILE A 85 4.91 8.42 -6.15
C ILE A 85 3.52 9.02 -5.94
N PHE A 86 2.84 8.68 -4.83
CA PHE A 86 1.48 9.16 -4.62
C PHE A 86 1.50 10.52 -3.90
N ASP A 87 1.40 11.59 -4.67
CA ASP A 87 0.73 12.82 -4.22
C ASP A 87 -0.75 12.61 -4.50
N LEU A 88 -1.55 12.32 -3.49
CA LEU A 88 -2.99 12.23 -3.71
C LEU A 88 -3.55 13.65 -3.87
N GLN A 89 -3.50 14.11 -5.11
CA GLN A 89 -4.08 15.35 -5.64
C GLN A 89 -5.60 15.21 -5.80
N LEU A 90 -6.28 14.66 -4.78
CA LEU A 90 -7.73 14.62 -4.67
C LEU A 90 -8.13 15.44 -3.43
N VAL A 91 -8.33 16.73 -3.71
CA VAL A 91 -9.14 17.69 -2.94
C VAL A 91 -8.54 18.16 -1.60
N ILE A 92 -7.83 19.28 -1.73
CA ILE A 92 -7.76 20.44 -0.82
C ILE A 92 -7.32 20.16 0.63
N ASP A 93 -6.01 20.08 0.83
CA ASP A 93 -5.37 21.06 1.72
C ASP A 93 -3.94 21.29 1.25
N ILE A 94 -3.48 22.54 1.32
CA ILE A 94 -2.20 23.02 0.79
C ILE A 94 -1.02 22.43 1.62
N HIS A 95 -1.30 21.50 2.53
CA HIS A 95 -0.43 20.93 3.54
C HIS A 95 -0.53 19.40 3.67
N ASN A 96 -0.93 18.65 2.64
CA ASN A 96 -0.93 17.18 2.72
C ASN A 96 0.50 16.59 2.66
N VAL A 97 1.19 16.66 3.80
CA VAL A 97 2.60 16.28 3.97
C VAL A 97 2.78 14.77 4.30
N PHE A 98 1.71 13.99 4.28
CA PHE A 98 1.73 12.55 4.59
C PHE A 98 0.71 11.74 3.78
N ILE A 99 1.01 10.44 3.60
CA ILE A 99 0.03 9.48 3.10
C ILE A 99 -0.64 8.80 4.30
N ARG A 100 -1.98 8.72 4.25
CA ARG A 100 -2.76 7.97 5.24
C ARG A 100 -2.28 6.52 5.31
N THR A 101 -2.08 6.02 6.52
CA THR A 101 -1.46 4.71 6.79
C THR A 101 -2.18 3.57 6.07
N GLU A 102 -3.51 3.58 5.98
CA GLU A 102 -4.26 2.54 5.26
C GLU A 102 -3.92 2.47 3.76
N TYR A 103 -3.77 3.63 3.10
CA TYR A 103 -3.42 3.68 1.68
C TYR A 103 -1.96 3.28 1.46
N TRP A 104 -1.06 3.74 2.33
CA TRP A 104 0.34 3.35 2.22
C TRP A 104 0.53 1.83 2.38
N ILE A 105 -0.14 1.22 3.38
CA ILE A 105 -0.09 -0.23 3.56
C ILE A 105 -0.64 -0.95 2.33
N PHE A 106 -1.77 -0.50 1.77
CA PHE A 106 -2.38 -1.11 0.60
C PHE A 106 -1.47 -1.04 -0.63
N TYR A 107 -1.09 0.16 -1.07
CA TYR A 107 -0.24 0.34 -2.24
C TYR A 107 1.17 -0.23 -2.03
N GLY A 108 1.71 -0.11 -0.82
CA GLY A 108 3.01 -0.68 -0.46
C GLY A 108 3.01 -2.21 -0.58
N THR A 109 1.92 -2.86 -0.16
CA THR A 109 1.75 -4.31 -0.31
C THR A 109 1.68 -4.71 -1.79
N LEU A 110 0.94 -3.97 -2.63
CA LEU A 110 0.91 -4.23 -4.07
C LEU A 110 2.29 -4.10 -4.72
N CYS A 111 3.06 -3.07 -4.37
CA CYS A 111 4.43 -2.91 -4.85
C CYS A 111 5.35 -4.06 -4.39
N VAL A 112 5.20 -4.54 -3.14
CA VAL A 112 5.95 -5.70 -2.62
C VAL A 112 5.62 -6.97 -3.42
N LEU A 113 4.35 -7.22 -3.73
CA LEU A 113 3.96 -8.39 -4.53
C LEU A 113 4.61 -8.36 -5.92
N PHE A 114 4.62 -7.19 -6.56
CA PHE A 114 5.30 -7.01 -7.84
C PHE A 114 6.82 -7.21 -7.72
N ALA A 115 7.44 -6.66 -6.66
CA ALA A 115 8.86 -6.86 -6.38
C ALA A 115 9.23 -8.34 -6.15
N LEU A 116 8.39 -9.09 -5.44
CA LEU A 116 8.58 -10.53 -5.23
C LEU A 116 8.52 -11.32 -6.54
N LEU A 117 7.63 -10.95 -7.47
CA LEU A 117 7.58 -11.53 -8.80
C LEU A 117 8.87 -11.26 -9.58
N LEU A 118 9.36 -10.02 -9.58
CA LEU A 118 10.65 -9.68 -10.22
C LEU A 118 11.81 -10.46 -9.59
N CYS A 119 11.85 -10.54 -8.25
CA CYS A 119 12.84 -11.32 -7.52
C CYS A 119 12.77 -12.81 -7.88
N PHE A 120 11.57 -13.37 -8.07
CA PHE A 120 11.40 -14.75 -8.49
C PHE A 120 12.02 -15.00 -9.88
N PHE A 121 11.73 -14.14 -10.85
CA PHE A 121 12.34 -14.24 -12.19
C PHE A 121 13.86 -14.03 -12.16
N ALA A 122 14.34 -13.04 -11.40
CA ALA A 122 15.78 -12.81 -11.22
C ALA A 122 16.48 -14.02 -10.60
N ASN A 123 15.86 -14.71 -9.64
CA ASN A 123 16.40 -15.92 -9.03
C ASN A 123 16.56 -17.06 -10.06
N ILE A 124 15.59 -17.22 -10.96
CA ILE A 124 15.63 -18.25 -12.02
C ILE A 124 16.79 -17.97 -12.98
N ILE A 125 16.91 -16.72 -13.43
CA ILE A 125 17.99 -16.29 -14.34
C ILE A 125 19.34 -16.49 -13.65
N LEU A 126 19.48 -16.05 -12.39
CA LEU A 126 20.71 -16.20 -11.61
C LEU A 126 21.10 -17.68 -11.43
N ASP A 127 20.16 -18.56 -11.05
CA ASP A 127 20.43 -19.99 -10.88
C ASP A 127 20.91 -20.61 -12.21
N ARG A 128 20.28 -20.25 -13.33
CA ARG A 128 20.63 -20.76 -14.66
C ARG A 128 22.01 -20.28 -15.09
N THR A 129 22.28 -18.98 -15.01
CA THR A 129 23.58 -18.41 -15.39
C THR A 129 24.72 -18.94 -14.50
N ALA A 130 24.48 -19.14 -13.21
CA ALA A 130 25.49 -19.70 -12.31
C ALA A 130 25.81 -21.16 -12.62
N GLN A 131 24.82 -21.94 -13.05
CA GLN A 131 25.02 -23.32 -13.53
C GLN A 131 25.75 -23.36 -14.88
N GLU A 132 25.34 -22.54 -15.84
CA GLU A 132 25.99 -22.44 -17.17
C GLU A 132 27.45 -22.03 -17.06
N LYS A 133 27.79 -21.16 -16.09
CA LYS A 133 29.16 -20.73 -15.80
C LYS A 133 29.94 -21.68 -14.87
N GLY A 134 29.35 -22.81 -14.46
CA GLY A 134 30.01 -23.80 -13.61
C GLY A 134 30.36 -23.31 -12.20
N ILE A 135 29.72 -22.24 -11.71
CA ILE A 135 30.00 -21.65 -10.39
C ILE A 135 29.66 -22.65 -9.26
N TYR A 136 28.64 -23.49 -9.49
CA TYR A 136 28.32 -24.66 -8.66
C TYR A 136 27.56 -25.72 -9.47
N SER A 137 27.83 -27.00 -9.19
CA SER A 137 27.04 -28.13 -9.71
C SER A 137 25.85 -28.42 -8.79
N THR A 138 24.74 -28.89 -9.36
CA THR A 138 23.56 -29.27 -8.58
C THR A 138 23.56 -30.78 -8.41
N ASP A 139 23.82 -31.24 -7.19
CA ASP A 139 23.83 -32.67 -6.84
C ASP A 139 22.45 -33.32 -7.09
N GLU A 140 22.46 -34.59 -7.48
CA GLU A 140 21.27 -35.34 -7.90
C GLU A 140 20.28 -35.53 -6.73
N SER A 141 20.81 -35.61 -5.51
CA SER A 141 20.06 -35.62 -4.25
C SER A 141 19.27 -34.33 -4.02
N ILE A 142 19.81 -33.17 -4.40
CA ILE A 142 19.14 -31.87 -4.28
C ILE A 142 18.03 -31.73 -5.34
N LEU A 143 18.25 -32.28 -6.53
CA LEU A 143 17.23 -32.40 -7.57
C LEU A 143 16.05 -33.28 -7.13
N GLN A 144 16.33 -34.40 -6.47
CA GLN A 144 15.29 -35.26 -5.90
C GLN A 144 14.54 -34.56 -4.77
N ALA A 145 15.24 -33.89 -3.84
CA ALA A 145 14.60 -33.09 -2.79
C ALA A 145 13.74 -31.95 -3.36
N ARG A 146 14.18 -31.27 -4.44
CA ARG A 146 13.38 -30.27 -5.15
C ARG A 146 12.13 -30.89 -5.79
N LYS A 147 12.24 -32.06 -6.44
CA LYS A 147 11.09 -32.77 -7.03
C LYS A 147 10.06 -33.17 -5.97
N LYS A 148 10.54 -33.67 -4.82
CA LYS A 148 9.72 -33.98 -3.64
C LYS A 148 9.01 -32.74 -3.09
N ASN A 149 9.76 -31.69 -2.76
CA ASN A 149 9.17 -30.43 -2.27
C ASN A 149 8.20 -29.81 -3.27
N PHE A 150 8.47 -29.92 -4.57
CA PHE A 150 7.56 -29.47 -5.61
C PHE A 150 6.25 -30.26 -5.59
N ARG A 151 6.32 -31.59 -5.45
CA ARG A 151 5.14 -32.47 -5.43
C ARG A 151 4.28 -32.23 -4.18
N VAL A 152 4.89 -32.02 -3.02
CA VAL A 152 4.20 -31.84 -1.73
C VAL A 152 3.70 -30.41 -1.51
N PHE A 153 4.53 -29.40 -1.75
CA PHE A 153 4.25 -28.02 -1.36
C PHE A 153 3.93 -27.11 -2.55
N ALA A 154 4.72 -27.17 -3.62
CA ALA A 154 4.56 -26.22 -4.73
C ALA A 154 3.35 -26.55 -5.62
N ARG A 155 3.07 -27.83 -5.86
CA ARG A 155 1.97 -28.28 -6.73
C ARG A 155 0.59 -27.93 -6.15
N PRO A 156 0.32 -28.14 -4.85
CA PRO A 156 -0.89 -27.58 -4.20
C PRO A 156 -0.99 -26.06 -4.32
N ALA A 157 0.10 -25.33 -4.04
CA ALA A 157 0.13 -23.88 -4.15
C ALA A 157 -0.17 -23.39 -5.57
N LEU A 158 0.45 -23.98 -6.59
CA LEU A 158 0.19 -23.68 -8.01
C LEU A 158 -1.25 -23.98 -8.41
N SER A 159 -1.80 -25.10 -7.94
CA SER A 159 -3.20 -25.47 -8.21
C SER A 159 -4.18 -24.47 -7.60
N LEU A 160 -3.93 -24.01 -6.37
CA LEU A 160 -4.76 -23.01 -5.70
C LEU A 160 -4.55 -21.62 -6.30
N GLY A 161 -3.32 -21.27 -6.67
CA GLY A 161 -2.99 -20.00 -7.31
C GLY A 161 -3.80 -19.75 -8.58
N LYS A 162 -4.04 -20.77 -9.42
CA LYS A 162 -4.90 -20.64 -10.61
C LYS A 162 -6.34 -20.21 -10.31
N ILE A 163 -6.83 -20.48 -9.10
CA ILE A 163 -8.20 -20.17 -8.68
C ILE A 163 -8.21 -18.89 -7.84
N PHE A 164 -7.30 -18.75 -6.89
CA PHE A 164 -7.28 -17.62 -5.96
C PHE A 164 -6.69 -16.34 -6.56
N VAL A 165 -5.73 -16.43 -7.49
CA VAL A 165 -5.19 -15.24 -8.15
C VAL A 165 -6.29 -14.45 -8.88
N PRO A 166 -7.16 -15.05 -9.72
CA PRO A 166 -8.24 -14.29 -10.35
C PRO A 166 -9.28 -13.79 -9.35
N ILE A 167 -9.58 -14.53 -8.26
CA ILE A 167 -10.50 -14.05 -7.21
C ILE A 167 -9.92 -12.80 -6.54
N ILE A 168 -8.68 -12.88 -6.04
CA ILE A 168 -8.00 -11.74 -5.40
C ILE A 168 -7.92 -10.55 -6.37
N LEU A 169 -7.61 -10.80 -7.65
CA LEU A 169 -7.56 -9.74 -8.66
C LEU A 169 -8.92 -9.05 -8.83
N VAL A 170 -10.01 -9.82 -8.92
CA VAL A 170 -11.36 -9.27 -9.00
C VAL A 170 -11.70 -8.47 -7.75
N THR A 171 -11.37 -8.98 -6.56
CA THR A 171 -11.61 -8.29 -5.28
C THR A 171 -10.81 -6.99 -5.20
N VAL A 172 -9.54 -6.98 -5.63
CA VAL A 172 -8.72 -5.76 -5.71
C VAL A 172 -9.27 -4.76 -6.71
N ILE A 173 -9.66 -5.20 -7.91
CA ILE A 173 -10.26 -4.32 -8.93
C ILE A 173 -11.57 -3.73 -8.41
N ALA A 174 -12.44 -4.55 -7.82
CA ALA A 174 -13.69 -4.09 -7.22
C ALA A 174 -13.42 -3.10 -6.08
N HIS A 175 -12.43 -3.34 -5.24
CA HIS A 175 -12.04 -2.43 -4.17
C HIS A 175 -11.59 -1.07 -4.71
N ILE A 176 -10.74 -1.06 -5.74
CA ILE A 176 -10.28 0.17 -6.40
C ILE A 176 -11.46 0.93 -7.00
N ILE A 177 -12.35 0.25 -7.74
CA ILE A 177 -13.53 0.87 -8.35
C ILE A 177 -14.46 1.45 -7.27
N CYS A 178 -14.70 0.70 -6.19
CA CYS A 178 -15.53 1.17 -5.10
C CYS A 178 -14.93 2.39 -4.41
N LEU A 179 -13.62 2.40 -4.14
CA LEU A 179 -12.92 3.53 -3.55
C LEU A 179 -12.93 4.78 -4.44
N SER A 180 -12.84 4.61 -5.77
CA SER A 180 -12.90 5.75 -6.69
C SER A 180 -14.31 6.29 -6.90
N THR A 181 -15.34 5.45 -6.69
CA THR A 181 -16.74 5.80 -7.00
C THR A 181 -17.49 6.28 -5.76
N PHE A 182 -17.39 5.54 -4.66
CA PHE A 182 -18.15 5.76 -3.43
C PHE A 182 -17.36 6.64 -2.45
N THR A 183 -17.05 7.85 -2.88
CA THR A 183 -16.38 8.85 -2.05
C THR A 183 -17.37 9.54 -1.10
N VAL A 184 -16.85 10.34 -0.16
CA VAL A 184 -17.70 11.21 0.68
C VAL A 184 -18.60 12.09 -0.19
N GLU A 185 -18.08 12.63 -1.29
CA GLU A 185 -18.84 13.46 -2.22
C GLU A 185 -19.99 12.71 -2.89
N PHE A 186 -19.78 11.44 -3.24
CA PHE A 186 -20.84 10.60 -3.81
C PHE A 186 -22.02 10.48 -2.83
N PHE A 187 -21.74 10.25 -1.55
CA PHE A 187 -22.78 10.12 -0.52
C PHE A 187 -23.39 11.46 -0.08
N LEU A 188 -22.74 12.58 -0.37
CA LEU A 188 -23.25 13.93 -0.13
C LEU A 188 -24.03 14.52 -1.31
N LYS A 189 -24.01 13.87 -2.48
CA LYS A 189 -24.54 14.43 -3.74
C LYS A 189 -26.00 14.91 -3.66
N ASP A 190 -26.84 14.18 -2.93
CA ASP A 190 -28.26 14.47 -2.78
C ASP A 190 -28.61 14.92 -1.34
N LYS A 191 -27.60 15.34 -0.55
CA LYS A 191 -27.75 15.86 0.81
C LYS A 191 -27.41 17.36 0.87
N GLY A 192 -27.57 17.94 2.06
CA GLY A 192 -27.23 19.33 2.31
C GLY A 192 -28.37 20.29 2.00
N THR A 193 -28.23 21.51 2.54
CA THR A 193 -29.19 22.60 2.32
C THR A 193 -28.75 23.43 1.12
N GLN A 194 -29.66 23.63 0.17
CA GLN A 194 -29.40 24.38 -1.06
C GLN A 194 -29.83 25.83 -0.93
N TRP A 195 -28.93 26.73 -1.33
CA TRP A 195 -29.11 28.19 -1.31
C TRP A 195 -29.09 28.72 -2.73
N HIS A 196 -30.22 29.22 -3.21
CA HIS A 196 -30.37 29.77 -4.57
C HIS A 196 -30.12 31.28 -4.67
N SER A 197 -29.63 31.91 -3.60
CA SER A 197 -29.21 33.30 -3.56
C SER A 197 -27.97 33.40 -2.66
N ILE A 198 -27.02 34.23 -3.05
CA ILE A 198 -25.81 34.48 -2.26
C ILE A 198 -26.19 35.22 -0.98
N GLU A 199 -27.15 36.16 -1.06
CA GLU A 199 -27.63 36.94 0.07
C GLU A 199 -28.22 36.04 1.16
N SER A 200 -29.09 35.09 0.79
CA SER A 200 -29.71 34.19 1.77
C SER A 200 -28.70 33.22 2.40
N PHE A 201 -27.72 32.77 1.63
CA PHE A 201 -26.59 31.99 2.14
C PHE A 201 -25.77 32.80 3.17
N VAL A 202 -25.38 34.04 2.82
CA VAL A 202 -24.58 34.90 3.71
C VAL A 202 -25.35 35.18 4.99
N GLU A 203 -26.63 35.56 4.89
CA GLU A 203 -27.48 35.81 6.06
C GLU A 203 -27.53 34.60 6.99
N TYR A 204 -27.71 33.40 6.44
CA TYR A 204 -27.74 32.17 7.22
C TYR A 204 -26.40 31.84 7.90
N MET A 205 -25.27 32.05 7.21
CA MET A 205 -23.93 31.80 7.77
C MET A 205 -23.56 32.79 8.87
N GLU A 206 -24.00 34.04 8.75
CA GLU A 206 -23.69 35.11 9.71
C GLU A 206 -24.66 35.15 10.90
N THR A 207 -25.79 34.45 10.80
CA THR A 207 -26.73 34.26 11.90
C THR A 207 -26.11 33.37 12.99
N THR A 208 -26.01 33.90 14.21
CA THR A 208 -25.48 33.16 15.35
C THR A 208 -26.57 32.23 15.90
N THR A 209 -26.29 30.93 15.97
CA THR A 209 -27.27 29.91 16.42
C THR A 209 -27.23 29.62 17.93
N THR A 210 -26.27 30.19 18.67
CA THR A 210 -26.11 29.98 20.12
C THR A 210 -25.68 31.28 20.82
N ASP A 211 -26.43 31.71 21.83
CA ASP A 211 -26.16 32.89 22.66
C ASP A 211 -24.95 32.71 23.62
N GLU A 212 -24.21 31.59 23.51
CA GLU A 212 -23.36 31.09 24.59
C GLU A 212 -21.86 31.33 24.41
N TYR A 213 -21.42 31.94 23.30
CA TYR A 213 -20.01 32.29 23.11
C TYR A 213 -19.83 33.74 22.64
N PRO A 214 -18.94 34.53 23.28
CA PRO A 214 -18.60 35.85 22.78
C PRO A 214 -17.98 35.73 21.39
N ALA A 215 -18.40 36.63 20.51
CA ALA A 215 -17.89 36.79 19.16
C ALA A 215 -16.36 36.95 19.15
N TYR A 216 -15.62 35.85 19.17
CA TYR A 216 -14.36 35.81 18.47
C TYR A 216 -14.70 36.20 17.04
N ALA A 217 -14.09 37.27 16.54
CA ALA A 217 -14.26 37.69 15.16
C ALA A 217 -13.82 36.52 14.29
N TYR A 218 -14.78 35.68 13.88
CA TYR A 218 -14.50 34.66 12.89
C TYR A 218 -13.97 35.41 11.68
N ASN A 219 -12.71 35.13 11.33
CA ASN A 219 -12.10 35.74 10.18
C ASN A 219 -13.00 35.50 8.98
N THR A 220 -13.24 36.57 8.22
CA THR A 220 -14.00 36.49 6.97
C THR A 220 -13.46 35.35 6.12
N ARG A 221 -14.33 34.42 5.77
CA ARG A 221 -14.02 33.34 4.82
C ARG A 221 -14.41 33.80 3.43
N TYR A 222 -13.64 33.30 2.46
CA TYR A 222 -13.85 33.56 1.04
C TYR A 222 -14.26 32.25 0.39
N LEU A 223 -15.45 32.23 -0.22
CA LEU A 223 -15.92 31.11 -1.00
C LEU A 223 -15.43 31.28 -2.43
N TYR A 224 -14.66 30.32 -2.92
CA TYR A 224 -14.20 30.29 -4.30
C TYR A 224 -14.92 29.19 -5.07
N ASN A 225 -15.14 29.39 -6.36
CA ASN A 225 -15.62 28.34 -7.24
C ASN A 225 -14.49 27.38 -7.64
N ASN A 226 -14.83 26.36 -8.42
CA ASN A 226 -13.86 25.35 -8.89
C ASN A 226 -12.81 25.91 -9.86
N TYR A 227 -12.97 27.14 -10.36
CA TYR A 227 -12.00 27.86 -11.19
C TYR A 227 -11.10 28.81 -10.37
N GLY A 228 -11.29 28.89 -9.05
CA GLY A 228 -10.55 29.80 -8.17
C GLY A 228 -11.06 31.24 -8.18
N GLU A 229 -12.23 31.50 -8.77
CA GLU A 229 -12.87 32.80 -8.77
C GLU A 229 -13.64 33.01 -7.47
N LEU A 230 -13.55 34.21 -6.91
CA LEU A 230 -14.26 34.55 -5.68
C LEU A 230 -15.77 34.65 -5.94
N VAL A 231 -16.55 33.81 -5.25
CA VAL A 231 -18.02 33.81 -5.30
C VAL A 231 -18.58 34.80 -4.29
N CYS A 232 -18.19 34.68 -3.02
CA CYS A 232 -18.62 35.59 -1.97
C CYS A 232 -17.70 35.54 -0.74
N SER A 233 -17.87 36.49 0.16
CA SER A 233 -17.22 36.50 1.48
C SER A 233 -18.29 36.45 2.58
N TYR A 234 -18.07 35.67 3.61
CA TYR A 234 -19.01 35.49 4.72
C TYR A 234 -18.29 35.27 6.05
N LYS A 235 -18.95 35.56 7.16
CA LYS A 235 -18.48 35.15 8.50
C LYS A 235 -19.13 33.81 8.90
N PRO A 236 -18.36 32.76 9.23
CA PRO A 236 -18.90 31.45 9.62
C PRO A 236 -19.40 31.46 11.07
N CYS A 237 -20.43 32.24 11.37
CA CYS A 237 -21.02 32.32 12.71
C CYS A 237 -21.92 31.11 13.04
N ASN A 238 -22.51 30.50 12.01
CA ASN A 238 -23.36 29.33 12.15
C ASN A 238 -22.53 28.04 12.27
N GLN A 239 -22.42 27.51 13.49
CA GLN A 239 -21.63 26.32 13.81
C GLN A 239 -22.26 25.00 13.33
N SER A 240 -23.53 25.03 12.90
CA SER A 240 -24.20 23.85 12.37
C SER A 240 -23.64 23.42 11.01
N VAL A 241 -22.98 24.32 10.29
CA VAL A 241 -22.38 24.08 8.97
C VAL A 241 -20.94 23.58 9.11
N TYR A 242 -20.66 22.42 8.54
CA TYR A 242 -19.33 21.81 8.48
C TYR A 242 -18.60 22.14 7.18
N ASP A 243 -19.28 22.01 6.04
CA ASP A 243 -18.70 22.20 4.71
C ASP A 243 -19.63 23.01 3.79
N VAL A 244 -19.04 23.72 2.83
CA VAL A 244 -19.74 24.59 1.86
C VAL A 244 -19.20 24.31 0.46
N LYS A 245 -20.09 24.01 -0.48
CA LYS A 245 -19.74 23.78 -1.89
C LYS A 245 -20.55 24.66 -2.83
N THR A 246 -19.91 25.10 -3.90
CA THR A 246 -20.58 25.82 -4.99
C THR A 246 -20.98 24.84 -6.09
N SER A 247 -22.07 25.14 -6.77
CA SER A 247 -22.45 24.46 -8.01
C SER A 247 -21.48 24.80 -9.15
N ASN A 248 -21.43 23.95 -10.17
CA ASN A 248 -20.67 24.15 -11.41
C ASN A 248 -21.44 24.95 -12.48
N THR A 249 -22.50 25.66 -12.09
CA THR A 249 -23.25 26.53 -13.00
C THR A 249 -22.54 27.87 -13.20
N PRO A 250 -22.84 28.61 -14.29
CA PRO A 250 -22.23 29.92 -14.54
C PRO A 250 -22.47 30.95 -13.43
N ASP A 251 -23.54 30.81 -12.66
CA ASP A 251 -23.90 31.66 -11.52
C ASP A 251 -23.39 31.11 -10.18
N ASN A 252 -22.70 29.96 -10.17
CA ASN A 252 -22.21 29.25 -8.99
C ASN A 252 -23.31 28.82 -7.99
N LEU A 253 -24.58 28.78 -8.42
CA LEU A 253 -25.76 28.43 -7.61
C LEU A 253 -26.36 27.05 -8.00
N PRO A 254 -27.01 26.34 -7.06
CA PRO A 254 -27.08 26.66 -5.64
C PRO A 254 -25.73 26.50 -4.92
N ILE A 255 -25.52 27.29 -3.87
CA ILE A 255 -24.52 26.99 -2.85
C ILE A 255 -25.11 25.89 -1.97
N ILE A 256 -24.33 24.87 -1.63
CA ILE A 256 -24.76 23.73 -0.81
C ILE A 256 -23.98 23.76 0.50
N THR A 257 -24.70 23.75 1.63
CA THR A 257 -24.10 23.65 2.96
C THR A 257 -24.40 22.29 3.57
N TYR A 258 -23.39 21.65 4.13
CA TYR A 258 -23.51 20.35 4.80
C TYR A 258 -23.34 20.50 6.30
N SER A 259 -24.20 19.85 7.07
CA SER A 259 -24.06 19.73 8.51
C SER A 259 -22.96 18.74 8.91
N HIS A 260 -22.54 18.80 10.18
CA HIS A 260 -21.61 17.81 10.72
C HIS A 260 -22.16 16.38 10.57
N GLU A 261 -23.41 16.14 10.98
CA GLU A 261 -24.04 14.82 10.93
C GLU A 261 -24.04 14.24 9.51
N GLU A 262 -24.45 15.03 8.51
CA GLU A 262 -24.47 14.59 7.11
C GLU A 262 -23.08 14.22 6.59
N TYR A 263 -22.05 15.00 6.94
CA TYR A 263 -20.67 14.75 6.53
C TYR A 263 -20.10 13.51 7.22
N TRP A 264 -20.33 13.35 8.52
CA TRP A 264 -19.86 12.19 9.28
C TRP A 264 -20.55 10.90 8.83
N ASP A 265 -21.86 10.93 8.57
CA ASP A 265 -22.59 9.79 7.99
C ASP A 265 -22.03 9.39 6.62
N ALA A 266 -21.79 10.37 5.74
CA ALA A 266 -21.22 10.13 4.42
C ALA A 266 -19.80 9.54 4.51
N ARG A 267 -19.00 10.04 5.46
CA ARG A 267 -17.67 9.51 5.76
C ARG A 267 -17.74 8.09 6.29
N ASP A 268 -18.64 7.79 7.22
CA ASP A 268 -18.77 6.46 7.82
C ASP A 268 -19.24 5.43 6.79
N LEU A 269 -20.11 5.81 5.86
CA LEU A 269 -20.47 4.99 4.71
C LEU A 269 -19.25 4.70 3.81
N ALA A 270 -18.46 5.72 3.47
CA ALA A 270 -17.24 5.54 2.66
C ALA A 270 -16.20 4.66 3.38
N VAL A 271 -16.02 4.84 4.69
CA VAL A 271 -15.13 4.00 5.52
C VAL A 271 -15.67 2.57 5.65
N GLY A 272 -16.99 2.39 5.74
CA GLY A 272 -17.64 1.09 5.81
C GLY A 272 -17.32 0.20 4.62
N ILE A 273 -17.19 0.79 3.42
CA ILE A 273 -16.77 0.07 2.21
C ILE A 273 -15.36 -0.52 2.37
N ASN A 274 -14.41 0.26 2.88
CA ASN A 274 -13.06 -0.23 3.17
C ASN A 274 -13.10 -1.40 4.17
N ALA A 275 -13.91 -1.28 5.22
CA ALA A 275 -14.06 -2.34 6.21
C ALA A 275 -14.62 -3.63 5.59
N CYS A 276 -15.59 -3.55 4.68
CA CYS A 276 -16.10 -4.71 3.94
C CYS A 276 -15.00 -5.41 3.12
N PHE A 277 -14.14 -4.65 2.43
CA PHE A 277 -13.03 -5.24 1.67
C PHE A 277 -11.95 -5.84 2.57
N VAL A 278 -11.65 -5.23 3.71
CA VAL A 278 -10.76 -5.84 4.72
C VAL A 278 -11.28 -7.20 5.18
N ILE A 279 -12.59 -7.30 5.47
CA ILE A 279 -13.22 -8.58 5.84
C ILE A 279 -13.12 -9.58 4.67
N ALA A 280 -13.38 -9.14 3.43
CA ALA A 280 -13.25 -9.99 2.25
C ALA A 280 -11.82 -10.56 2.10
N TYR A 281 -10.78 -9.73 2.24
CA TYR A 281 -9.40 -10.19 2.18
C TYR A 281 -9.03 -11.16 3.31
N ILE A 282 -9.56 -10.96 4.52
CA ILE A 282 -9.37 -11.90 5.63
C ILE A 282 -10.00 -13.26 5.28
N ILE A 283 -11.23 -13.27 4.78
CA ILE A 283 -11.93 -14.50 4.38
C ILE A 283 -11.17 -15.22 3.26
N GLU A 284 -10.72 -14.49 2.23
CA GLU A 284 -9.93 -15.04 1.14
C GLU A 284 -8.61 -15.65 1.64
N GLY A 285 -7.90 -14.93 2.51
CA GLY A 285 -6.64 -15.39 3.11
C GLY A 285 -6.82 -16.64 3.97
N VAL A 286 -7.80 -16.65 4.88
CA VAL A 286 -8.11 -17.80 5.73
C VAL A 286 -8.51 -19.02 4.89
N THR A 287 -9.31 -18.81 3.85
CA THR A 287 -9.74 -19.89 2.93
C THR A 287 -8.54 -20.45 2.17
N LEU A 288 -7.66 -19.60 1.64
CA LEU A 288 -6.45 -20.01 0.93
C LEU A 288 -5.53 -20.84 1.83
N VAL A 289 -5.25 -20.37 3.05
CA VAL A 289 -4.39 -21.08 4.02
C VAL A 289 -4.99 -22.43 4.41
N THR A 290 -6.29 -22.48 4.65
CA THR A 290 -6.99 -23.73 5.02
C THR A 290 -6.90 -24.75 3.89
N LEU A 291 -7.25 -24.35 2.66
CA LEU A 291 -7.19 -25.25 1.50
C LEU A 291 -5.77 -25.68 1.15
N TYR A 292 -4.80 -24.77 1.29
CA TYR A 292 -3.38 -25.08 1.09
C TYR A 292 -2.92 -26.14 2.08
N THR A 293 -3.25 -25.98 3.37
CA THR A 293 -2.86 -26.93 4.42
C THR A 293 -3.47 -28.31 4.16
N VAL A 294 -4.77 -28.37 3.84
CA VAL A 294 -5.46 -29.63 3.54
C VAL A 294 -4.83 -30.34 2.33
N LYS A 295 -4.57 -29.61 1.23
CA LYS A 295 -3.95 -30.21 0.04
C LYS A 295 -2.51 -30.65 0.30
N THR A 296 -1.75 -29.89 1.08
CA THR A 296 -0.36 -30.21 1.44
C THR A 296 -0.29 -31.45 2.31
N VAL A 297 -1.16 -31.57 3.33
CA VAL A 297 -1.24 -32.76 4.19
C VAL A 297 -1.64 -34.01 3.37
N LYS A 298 -2.59 -33.88 2.44
CA LYS A 298 -2.96 -34.98 1.54
C LYS A 298 -1.80 -35.40 0.63
N ALA A 299 -1.08 -34.44 0.05
CA ALA A 299 0.09 -34.72 -0.78
C ALA A 299 1.20 -35.40 0.02
N TYR A 300 1.44 -34.97 1.26
CA TYR A 300 2.42 -35.56 2.16
C TYR A 300 2.07 -37.00 2.56
N ARG A 301 0.80 -37.28 2.87
CA ARG A 301 0.34 -38.66 3.18
C ARG A 301 0.55 -39.59 2.01
N LYS A 302 0.16 -39.17 0.80
CA LYS A 302 0.34 -39.96 -0.42
C LYS A 302 1.81 -40.28 -0.70
N GLU A 303 2.72 -39.35 -0.43
CA GLU A 303 4.16 -39.58 -0.60
C GLU A 303 4.77 -40.50 0.46
N LYS A 304 4.11 -40.69 1.62
CA LYS A 304 4.55 -41.65 2.63
C LYS A 304 4.06 -43.08 2.33
N GLU A 305 3.04 -43.21 1.50
CA GLU A 305 2.44 -44.49 1.08
C GLU A 305 3.05 -45.06 -0.21
N GLU A 306 3.76 -44.23 -1.00
CA GLU A 306 4.55 -44.58 -2.20
C GLU A 306 6.02 -44.88 -1.86
#